data_AF-A0A3B7DB02-F1
#
_entry.id   AF-A0A3B7DB02-F1
#
_cell.length_a   1.000
_cell.length_b   1.000
_cell.length_c   1.000
_cell.angle_alpha   90.00
_cell.angle_beta   90.00
_cell.angle_gamma   90.00
#
_symmetry.space_group_name_H-M   'P 1'
#
loop_
_entity.id
_entity.type
_entity.pdbx_description
1 polymer ?
#
loop_
_entity_poly.entity_id
_entity_poly.type
_entity_poly.pdbx_seq_one_letter_code
_entity_poly.pdbx_strand_id
1 'polypeptide(L)'
;MKTVRVDVTGAVPSSVDHHSALEVTVDGNRYVIEMTPAWGGAHDTGAVVAGGPVGSRALGRFRAFRYEIHLDRIGVIPDVELAVDSPRRLSNDGERAQRVLDLAATFPAATWGRDEFGAGDMWNSNSLTAWLLTQSGHAVDDITPPAGGRTPGWSAGVVVANRQAPSELPPVQRRPGGVW
;
A
#
# COMPACT_ATOMS: atom_id res chain seq x y z
N MET A 1 -16.64 -14.41 0.36
CA MET A 1 -16.95 -12.96 0.41
C MET A 1 -15.66 -12.21 0.07
N LYS A 2 -15.68 -11.29 -0.89
CA LYS A 2 -14.49 -10.55 -1.33
C LYS A 2 -14.60 -9.12 -0.80
N THR A 3 -13.53 -8.56 -0.26
CA THR A 3 -13.57 -7.28 0.46
C THR A 3 -12.20 -6.62 0.43
N VAL A 4 -12.16 -5.31 0.25
CA VAL A 4 -10.96 -4.49 0.52
C VAL A 4 -11.19 -3.70 1.80
N ARG A 5 -10.26 -3.84 2.74
CA ARG A 5 -10.18 -3.05 3.97
C ARG A 5 -8.89 -2.25 3.97
N VAL A 6 -8.96 -1.06 4.54
CA VAL A 6 -7.79 -0.22 4.73
C VAL A 6 -7.61 0.01 6.20
N ASP A 7 -6.41 -0.33 6.66
CA ASP A 7 -5.97 -0.03 8.01
C ASP A 7 -5.08 1.21 7.95
N VAL A 8 -5.66 2.35 8.29
CA VAL A 8 -4.88 3.57 8.57
C VAL A 8 -4.63 3.59 10.07
N THR A 9 -3.45 3.12 10.48
CA THR A 9 -3.06 3.13 11.89
C THR A 9 -2.36 4.47 12.21
N GLY A 10 -2.85 5.12 13.26
CA GLY A 10 -2.24 6.33 13.82
C GLY A 10 -2.28 6.28 15.33
N ALA A 11 -1.13 6.53 15.97
CA ALA A 11 -1.05 6.72 17.42
C ALA A 11 -1.47 8.16 17.80
N VAL A 12 -2.18 8.34 18.92
CA VAL A 12 -2.65 9.65 19.43
C VAL A 12 -1.66 10.18 20.50
N PRO A 13 -1.33 11.50 20.64
CA PRO A 13 -2.00 12.71 20.13
C PRO A 13 -1.21 13.72 19.24
N SER A 14 -2.00 14.44 18.43
CA SER A 14 -1.89 15.81 17.83
C SER A 14 -0.73 16.27 16.93
N SER A 15 0.26 15.43 16.62
CA SER A 15 1.23 15.75 15.55
C SER A 15 1.79 14.48 14.91
N VAL A 16 0.90 13.55 14.56
CA VAL A 16 1.30 12.23 14.08
C VAL A 16 0.95 12.09 12.60
N ASP A 17 1.98 11.86 11.80
CA ASP A 17 1.82 11.40 10.43
C ASP A 17 1.34 9.94 10.50
N HIS A 18 0.21 9.65 9.88
CA HIS A 18 -0.37 8.31 9.92
C HIS A 18 0.36 7.39 8.95
N HIS A 19 0.53 6.14 9.36
CA HIS A 19 1.01 5.07 8.49
C HIS A 19 -0.20 4.29 7.97
N SER A 20 -0.16 3.88 6.70
CA SER A 20 -1.21 3.08 6.08
C SER A 20 -0.68 1.71 5.65
N ALA A 21 -1.45 0.68 5.96
CA ALA A 21 -1.32 -0.65 5.39
C ALA A 21 -2.66 -1.10 4.79
N LEU A 22 -2.62 -2.03 3.85
CA LEU A 22 -3.82 -2.55 3.18
C LEU A 22 -4.08 -3.99 3.57
N GLU A 23 -5.33 -4.28 3.97
CA GLU A 23 -5.83 -5.64 4.12
C GLU A 23 -6.80 -5.97 3.00
N VAL A 24 -6.50 -7.00 2.22
CA VAL A 24 -7.35 -7.44 1.12
C VAL A 24 -7.83 -8.85 1.38
N THR A 25 -9.13 -9.07 1.24
CA THR A 25 -9.75 -10.40 1.32
C THR A 25 -10.26 -10.83 -0.05
N VAL A 26 -9.70 -11.91 -0.61
CA VAL A 26 -10.15 -12.51 -1.87
C VAL A 26 -10.37 -14.01 -1.68
N ASP A 27 -11.54 -14.50 -2.09
CA ASP A 27 -11.92 -15.92 -2.03
C ASP A 27 -11.67 -16.57 -0.66
N GLY A 28 -11.88 -15.80 0.42
CA GLY A 28 -11.69 -16.25 1.81
C GLY A 28 -10.26 -16.18 2.33
N ASN A 29 -9.28 -15.79 1.51
CA ASN A 29 -7.90 -15.57 1.91
C ASN A 29 -7.68 -14.10 2.28
N ARG A 30 -6.94 -13.85 3.36
CA ARG A 30 -6.51 -12.51 3.80
C ARG A 30 -5.07 -12.25 3.38
N TYR A 31 -4.85 -11.08 2.81
CA TYR A 31 -3.57 -10.57 2.37
C TYR A 31 -3.29 -9.23 3.03
N VAL A 32 -2.04 -8.99 3.42
CA VAL A 32 -1.56 -7.69 3.88
C VAL A 32 -0.56 -7.15 2.88
N ILE A 33 -0.71 -5.88 2.50
CA ILE A 33 0.28 -5.14 1.72
C ILE A 33 0.87 -4.06 2.63
N GLU A 34 2.17 -4.13 2.85
CA GLU A 34 2.90 -3.22 3.72
C GLU A 34 4.18 -2.74 3.04
N MET A 35 4.57 -1.50 3.32
CA MET A 35 5.84 -0.93 2.88
C MET A 35 6.73 -0.69 4.10
N THR A 36 7.85 -1.40 4.16
CA THR A 36 8.75 -1.42 5.33
C THR A 36 10.19 -1.11 4.92
N PRO A 37 11.05 -0.67 5.85
CA PRO A 37 12.48 -0.63 5.63
C PRO A 37 13.02 -2.05 5.36
N ALA A 38 13.85 -2.20 4.34
CA ALA A 38 14.37 -3.51 3.90
C ALA A 38 15.18 -4.24 4.99
N TRP A 39 15.58 -3.57 6.07
CA TRP A 39 16.36 -4.11 7.19
C TRP A 39 15.56 -4.41 8.48
N GLY A 40 14.23 -4.24 8.52
CA GLY A 40 13.46 -4.57 9.74
C GLY A 40 11.95 -4.72 9.56
N GLY A 41 11.39 -5.79 10.15
CA GLY A 41 9.95 -6.08 10.28
C GLY A 41 9.64 -7.59 10.26
N ALA A 42 8.87 -8.09 11.22
CA ALA A 42 8.69 -9.52 11.56
C ALA A 42 7.76 -10.32 10.63
N HIS A 43 7.87 -10.11 9.32
CA HIS A 43 7.06 -10.81 8.31
C HIS A 43 7.98 -11.65 7.40
N ASP A 44 8.69 -12.59 8.02
CA ASP A 44 9.70 -13.45 7.38
C ASP A 44 9.08 -14.54 6.45
N THR A 45 7.81 -14.36 6.05
CA THR A 45 7.01 -15.41 5.39
C THR A 45 6.32 -14.99 4.09
N GLY A 46 6.22 -13.71 3.74
CA GLY A 46 5.60 -13.31 2.47
C GLY A 46 6.53 -12.62 1.48
N ALA A 47 5.98 -12.41 0.29
CA ALA A 47 6.78 -12.08 -0.89
C ALA A 47 7.07 -10.58 -0.94
N VAL A 48 8.34 -10.20 -1.11
CA VAL A 48 8.72 -8.85 -1.52
C VAL A 48 8.36 -8.68 -3.00
N VAL A 49 7.38 -7.83 -3.29
CA VAL A 49 6.85 -7.65 -4.65
C VAL A 49 7.43 -6.43 -5.37
N ALA A 50 7.91 -5.44 -4.62
CA ALA A 50 8.53 -4.23 -5.15
C ALA A 50 9.40 -3.57 -4.08
N GLY A 51 10.17 -2.55 -4.46
CA GLY A 51 11.00 -1.81 -3.51
C GLY A 51 11.86 -0.76 -4.19
N GLY A 52 12.48 0.10 -3.38
CA GLY A 52 13.25 1.23 -3.88
C GLY A 52 14.20 1.83 -2.84
N PRO A 53 14.97 2.86 -3.23
CA PRO A 53 15.85 3.57 -2.31
C PRO A 53 15.07 4.44 -1.30
N VAL A 54 15.69 4.73 -0.16
CA VAL A 54 15.17 5.65 0.86
C VAL A 54 16.06 6.89 0.94
N GLY A 55 15.46 8.07 0.84
CA GLY A 55 16.10 9.38 0.95
C GLY A 55 16.97 9.76 -0.25
N SER A 56 17.91 8.89 -0.65
CA SER A 56 18.83 9.12 -1.76
C SER A 56 19.00 7.88 -2.63
N ARG A 57 18.84 8.04 -3.94
CA ARG A 57 19.09 6.99 -4.94
C ARG A 57 20.51 6.42 -4.85
N ALA A 58 21.50 7.25 -4.57
CA ALA A 58 22.91 6.82 -4.48
C ALA A 58 23.16 5.88 -3.29
N LEU A 59 22.39 6.04 -2.19
CA LEU A 59 22.51 5.20 -1.01
C LEU A 59 21.76 3.88 -1.14
N GLY A 60 20.82 3.76 -2.08
CA GLY A 60 20.02 2.55 -2.32
C GLY A 60 20.79 1.28 -2.70
N ARG A 61 22.11 1.37 -2.91
CA ARG A 61 23.01 0.21 -3.02
C ARG A 61 23.25 -0.50 -1.68
N PHE A 62 23.01 0.19 -0.58
CA PHE A 62 23.11 -0.36 0.78
C PHE A 62 21.71 -0.74 1.25
N ARG A 63 21.54 -1.95 1.78
CA ARG A 63 20.24 -2.47 2.25
C ARG A 63 19.57 -1.55 3.28
N ALA A 64 20.36 -0.88 4.11
CA ALA A 64 19.92 0.12 5.08
C ALA A 64 19.11 1.30 4.50
N PHE A 65 19.31 1.62 3.22
CA PHE A 65 18.66 2.72 2.53
C PHE A 65 17.72 2.20 1.45
N ARG A 66 17.07 1.07 1.71
CA ARG A 66 16.05 0.49 0.84
C ARG A 66 14.77 0.26 1.62
N TYR A 67 13.66 0.35 0.91
CA TYR A 67 12.37 -0.12 1.35
C TYR A 67 11.93 -1.29 0.49
N GLU A 68 11.08 -2.12 1.08
CA GLU A 68 10.46 -3.28 0.47
C GLU A 68 8.94 -3.15 0.60
N ILE A 69 8.22 -3.65 -0.39
CA ILE A 69 6.78 -3.79 -0.37
C ILE A 69 6.50 -5.28 -0.24
N HIS A 70 5.88 -5.65 0.86
CA HIS A 70 5.55 -7.02 1.22
C HIS A 70 4.10 -7.30 0.84
N LEU A 71 3.88 -8.49 0.29
CA LEU A 71 2.56 -9.07 0.07
C LEU A 71 2.49 -10.40 0.82
N ASP A 72 1.86 -10.37 1.99
CA ASP A 72 1.82 -11.51 2.90
C ASP A 72 0.46 -12.19 2.85
N ARG A 73 0.45 -13.46 2.46
CA ARG A 73 -0.71 -14.35 2.62
C ARG A 73 -0.67 -14.86 4.06
N ILE A 74 -1.63 -14.44 4.90
CA ILE A 74 -1.65 -14.65 6.37
C ILE A 74 -0.77 -13.65 7.15
N GLY A 75 -0.94 -12.35 6.91
CA GLY A 75 -0.46 -11.31 7.83
C GLY A 75 -1.46 -11.08 8.98
N VAL A 76 -1.05 -11.33 10.22
CA VAL A 76 -1.67 -10.69 11.39
C VAL A 76 -1.12 -9.27 11.43
N ILE A 77 -1.99 -8.26 11.30
CA ILE A 77 -1.60 -6.86 11.52
C ILE A 77 -1.25 -6.72 13.02
N PRO A 78 0.01 -6.44 13.40
CA PRO A 78 0.43 -6.50 14.79
C PRO A 78 -0.18 -5.41 15.71
N ASP A 79 -0.83 -4.39 15.17
CA ASP A 79 -1.29 -3.21 15.93
C ASP A 79 -2.79 -2.86 15.72
N VAL A 80 -3.68 -3.86 15.65
CA VAL A 80 -5.13 -3.59 15.55
C VAL A 80 -5.71 -2.98 16.84
N GLU A 81 -5.12 -3.24 18.00
CA GLU A 81 -5.69 -2.84 19.29
C GLU A 81 -5.42 -1.39 19.70
N LEU A 82 -4.50 -0.69 19.01
CA LEU A 82 -4.19 0.73 19.27
C LEU A 82 -4.77 1.67 18.20
N ALA A 83 -5.40 1.13 17.16
CA ALA A 83 -5.96 1.92 16.08
C ALA A 83 -7.35 2.44 16.46
N VAL A 84 -7.44 3.76 16.67
CA VAL A 84 -8.67 4.41 17.15
C VAL A 84 -9.77 4.49 16.07
N ASP A 85 -9.47 4.12 14.82
CA ASP A 85 -10.39 4.29 13.67
C ASP A 85 -10.17 3.29 12.50
N SER A 86 -9.54 2.13 12.74
CA SER A 86 -9.24 1.12 11.71
C SER A 86 -9.61 -0.31 12.17
N PRO A 87 -9.96 -1.24 11.26
CA PRO A 87 -10.02 -1.11 9.79
C PRO A 87 -11.29 -0.44 9.27
N ARG A 88 -11.15 0.43 8.26
CA ARG A 88 -12.31 0.91 7.47
C ARG A 88 -12.50 0.02 6.24
N ARG A 89 -13.69 -0.56 6.10
CA ARG A 89 -14.07 -1.34 4.91
C ARG A 89 -14.39 -0.38 3.76
N LEU A 90 -13.66 -0.47 2.65
CA LEU A 90 -13.85 0.42 1.50
C LEU A 90 -14.75 -0.16 0.42
N SER A 91 -14.75 -1.48 0.24
CA SER A 91 -15.51 -2.12 -0.85
C SER A 91 -15.77 -3.61 -0.58
N ASN A 92 -16.86 -4.14 -1.15
CA ASN A 92 -17.15 -5.57 -1.26
C ASN A 92 -17.00 -6.10 -2.70
N ASP A 93 -16.46 -5.28 -3.62
CA ASP A 93 -16.21 -5.66 -5.01
C ASP A 93 -14.97 -6.56 -5.09
N GLY A 94 -15.22 -7.78 -5.56
CA GLY A 94 -14.18 -8.79 -5.65
C GLY A 94 -13.18 -8.62 -6.78
N GLU A 95 -13.56 -7.97 -7.88
CA GLU A 95 -12.65 -7.68 -8.98
C GLU A 95 -11.73 -6.54 -8.60
N ARG A 96 -12.25 -5.52 -7.90
CA ARG A 96 -11.42 -4.45 -7.33
C ARG A 96 -10.45 -4.99 -6.27
N ALA A 97 -10.89 -5.92 -5.43
CA ALA A 97 -10.03 -6.58 -4.46
C ALA A 97 -8.87 -7.35 -5.13
N GLN A 98 -9.16 -8.16 -6.16
CA GLN A 98 -8.11 -8.86 -6.90
C GLN A 98 -7.16 -7.87 -7.60
N ARG A 99 -7.68 -6.79 -8.20
CA ARG A 99 -6.87 -5.75 -8.83
C ARG A 99 -5.86 -5.11 -7.87
N VAL A 100 -6.22 -4.87 -6.61
CA VAL A 100 -5.28 -4.35 -5.61
C VAL A 100 -4.07 -5.28 -5.45
N LEU A 101 -4.30 -6.59 -5.38
CA LEU A 101 -3.22 -7.58 -5.25
C LEU A 101 -2.34 -7.62 -6.50
N ASP A 102 -2.95 -7.64 -7.68
CA ASP A 102 -2.24 -7.71 -8.95
C ASP A 102 -1.40 -6.44 -9.21
N LEU A 103 -1.88 -5.28 -8.75
CA LEU A 103 -1.20 -4.00 -8.90
C LEU A 103 0.00 -3.80 -7.96
N ALA A 104 0.06 -4.52 -6.82
CA ALA A 104 1.10 -4.32 -5.81
C ALA A 104 2.54 -4.44 -6.38
N ALA A 105 2.77 -5.42 -7.25
CA ALA A 105 4.05 -5.63 -7.92
C ALA A 105 4.35 -4.59 -9.03
N THR A 106 3.36 -3.81 -9.44
CA THR A 106 3.47 -2.79 -10.50
C THR A 106 3.65 -1.38 -9.95
N PHE A 107 3.75 -1.24 -8.62
CA PHE A 107 3.90 0.04 -7.97
C PHE A 107 5.15 0.81 -8.47
N PRO A 108 5.03 2.10 -8.84
CA PRO A 108 6.15 2.88 -9.35
C PRO A 108 7.27 3.03 -8.31
N ALA A 109 8.43 2.41 -8.58
CA ALA A 109 9.58 2.48 -7.70
C ALA A 109 10.27 3.86 -7.77
N ALA A 110 9.88 4.77 -6.87
CA ALA A 110 10.56 6.04 -6.60
C ALA A 110 11.28 6.03 -5.25
N THR A 111 12.18 7.00 -5.04
CA THR A 111 12.88 7.15 -3.76
C THR A 111 11.93 7.60 -2.65
N TRP A 112 11.83 6.83 -1.55
CA TRP A 112 11.05 7.22 -0.37
C TRP A 112 11.53 8.58 0.15
N GLY A 113 10.59 9.48 0.39
CA GLY A 113 10.81 10.78 1.04
C GLY A 113 11.15 11.88 0.04
N ARG A 114 11.02 11.59 -1.26
CA ARG A 114 11.30 12.50 -2.36
C ARG A 114 10.06 12.66 -3.23
N ASP A 115 9.92 13.82 -3.85
CA ASP A 115 8.94 14.05 -4.90
C ASP A 115 9.61 13.87 -6.28
N GLU A 116 9.92 12.63 -6.64
CA GLU A 116 10.58 12.34 -7.92
C GLU A 116 9.64 12.45 -9.11
N PHE A 117 8.33 12.32 -8.87
CA PHE A 117 7.31 12.41 -9.91
C PHE A 117 6.77 13.83 -10.10
N GLY A 118 7.20 14.81 -9.31
CA GLY A 118 6.66 16.19 -9.38
C GLY A 118 5.16 16.21 -9.10
N ALA A 119 4.72 15.47 -8.10
CA ALA A 119 3.35 15.39 -7.65
C ALA A 119 3.00 16.44 -6.59
N GLY A 120 3.99 17.15 -6.05
CA GLY A 120 3.84 18.20 -5.04
C GLY A 120 3.92 17.69 -3.60
N ASP A 121 4.23 16.41 -3.39
CA ASP A 121 4.30 15.76 -2.08
C ASP A 121 5.28 14.57 -2.16
N MET A 122 5.76 14.09 -1.01
CA MET A 122 6.77 13.02 -0.96
C MET A 122 6.22 11.63 -1.23
N TRP A 123 7.06 10.73 -1.74
CA TRP A 123 6.73 9.31 -1.91
C TRP A 123 6.93 8.52 -0.62
N ASN A 124 5.92 7.77 -0.14
CA ASN A 124 6.01 6.92 1.05
C ASN A 124 4.92 5.83 1.05
N SER A 125 4.69 5.17 2.19
CA SER A 125 3.65 4.13 2.34
C SER A 125 2.22 4.65 2.10
N ASN A 126 1.92 5.91 2.42
CA ASN A 126 0.61 6.51 2.10
C ASN A 126 0.45 6.70 0.59
N SER A 127 1.54 7.00 -0.13
CA SER A 127 1.53 7.02 -1.59
C SER A 127 1.22 5.64 -2.18
N LEU A 128 1.77 4.56 -1.59
CA LEU A 128 1.45 3.19 -1.98
C LEU A 128 -0.04 2.89 -1.86
N THR A 129 -0.62 3.15 -0.69
CA THR A 129 -2.04 2.92 -0.43
C THR A 129 -2.91 3.73 -1.38
N ALA A 130 -2.67 5.04 -1.49
CA ALA A 130 -3.45 5.91 -2.36
C ALA A 130 -3.36 5.51 -3.85
N TRP A 131 -2.16 5.14 -4.31
CA TRP A 131 -1.93 4.70 -5.68
C TRP A 131 -2.68 3.39 -5.98
N LEU A 132 -2.59 2.39 -5.09
CA LEU A 132 -3.28 1.10 -5.25
C LEU A 132 -4.80 1.25 -5.28
N LEU A 133 -5.35 2.07 -4.38
CA LEU A 133 -6.79 2.33 -4.33
C LEU A 133 -7.27 3.07 -5.59
N THR A 134 -6.53 4.08 -6.04
CA THR A 134 -6.86 4.84 -7.26
C THR A 134 -6.83 3.93 -8.49
N GLN A 135 -5.73 3.19 -8.71
CA GLN A 135 -5.56 2.31 -9.87
C GLN A 135 -6.52 1.11 -9.89
N SER A 136 -7.00 0.66 -8.72
CA SER A 136 -8.00 -0.40 -8.62
C SER A 136 -9.46 0.12 -8.71
N GLY A 137 -9.66 1.43 -8.89
CA GLY A 137 -10.96 2.05 -9.08
C GLY A 137 -11.77 2.26 -7.79
N HIS A 138 -11.11 2.37 -6.64
CA HIS A 138 -11.77 2.78 -5.39
C HIS A 138 -11.93 4.30 -5.34
N ALA A 139 -13.00 4.77 -4.70
CA ALA A 139 -13.24 6.20 -4.50
C ALA A 139 -12.32 6.73 -3.39
N VAL A 140 -11.14 7.19 -3.78
CA VAL A 140 -10.09 7.65 -2.85
C VAL A 140 -10.44 9.01 -2.23
N ASP A 141 -11.22 9.84 -2.93
CA ASP A 141 -11.66 11.15 -2.47
C ASP A 141 -12.57 11.08 -1.23
N ASP A 142 -13.22 9.93 -1.00
CA ASP A 142 -14.09 9.69 0.16
C ASP A 142 -13.29 9.22 1.39
N ILE A 143 -11.98 8.98 1.25
CA ILE A 143 -11.11 8.49 2.32
C ILE A 143 -10.44 9.67 3.00
N THR A 144 -11.03 10.12 4.10
CA THR A 144 -10.45 11.16 4.94
C THR A 144 -9.49 10.55 5.97
N PRO A 145 -8.30 11.16 6.21
CA PRO A 145 -7.48 10.84 7.38
C PRO A 145 -8.28 10.95 8.69
N PRO A 146 -7.89 10.22 9.75
CA PRO A 146 -8.48 10.40 11.07
C PRO A 146 -8.44 11.87 11.51
N ALA A 147 -9.44 12.31 12.27
CA ALA A 147 -9.61 13.72 12.63
C ALA A 147 -8.35 14.31 13.27
N GLY A 148 -7.80 15.38 12.68
CA GLY A 148 -6.60 16.07 13.17
C GLY A 148 -5.25 15.45 12.74
N GLY A 149 -5.27 14.37 11.94
CA GLY A 149 -4.09 13.73 11.38
C GLY A 149 -3.70 14.25 10.00
N ARG A 150 -2.41 14.08 9.64
CA ARG A 150 -1.94 14.21 8.26
C ARG A 150 -1.56 12.84 7.71
N THR A 151 -1.74 12.66 6.41
CA THR A 151 -1.24 11.53 5.63
C THR A 151 -0.29 12.03 4.54
N PRO A 152 0.92 12.51 4.90
CA PRO A 152 1.90 12.95 3.91
C PRO A 152 2.10 11.87 2.86
N GLY A 153 2.26 12.26 1.60
CA GLY A 153 2.44 11.36 0.46
C GLY A 153 1.16 10.76 -0.12
N TRP A 154 0.01 10.88 0.53
CA TRP A 154 -1.27 10.43 -0.02
C TRP A 154 -1.58 11.12 -1.35
N SER A 155 -1.44 12.46 -1.38
CA SER A 155 -1.70 13.26 -2.57
C SER A 155 -0.80 12.85 -3.75
N ALA A 156 0.46 12.53 -3.47
CA ALA A 156 1.40 12.04 -4.49
C ALA A 156 0.92 10.73 -5.11
N GLY A 157 0.41 9.79 -4.31
CA GLY A 157 -0.12 8.52 -4.80
C GLY A 157 -1.32 8.70 -5.75
N VAL A 158 -2.27 9.56 -5.37
CA VAL A 158 -3.45 9.89 -6.22
C VAL A 158 -3.03 10.57 -7.52
N VAL A 159 -2.17 11.58 -7.46
CA VAL A 159 -1.72 12.34 -8.63
C VAL A 159 -0.96 11.44 -9.60
N VAL A 160 -0.05 10.61 -9.11
CA VAL A 160 0.72 9.69 -9.96
C VAL A 160 -0.18 8.63 -10.59
N ALA A 161 -1.12 8.07 -9.83
CA ALA A 161 -2.09 7.11 -10.37
C ALA A 161 -2.92 7.72 -11.50
N ASN A 162 -3.48 8.92 -11.31
CA ASN A 162 -4.30 9.59 -12.33
C ASN A 162 -3.53 10.02 -13.58
N ARG A 163 -2.20 10.21 -13.49
CA ARG A 163 -1.34 10.46 -14.67
C ARG A 163 -1.09 9.19 -15.48
N GLN A 164 -1.18 8.03 -14.84
CA GLN A 164 -1.09 6.75 -15.51
C GLN A 164 -2.46 6.42 -16.09
N ALA A 165 -2.51 5.84 -17.29
CA ALA A 165 -3.74 5.17 -17.70
C ALA A 165 -4.05 4.10 -16.63
N PRO A 166 -5.34 3.83 -16.31
CA PRO A 166 -5.68 2.67 -15.51
C PRO A 166 -4.97 1.47 -16.13
N SER A 167 -4.16 0.77 -15.35
CA SER A 167 -3.43 -0.37 -15.89
C SER A 167 -4.46 -1.36 -16.43
N GLU A 168 -4.52 -1.50 -17.76
CA GLU A 168 -5.10 -2.68 -18.39
C GLU A 168 -4.15 -3.82 -18.05
N LEU A 169 -4.26 -4.33 -16.82
CA LEU A 169 -3.65 -5.61 -16.50
C LEU A 169 -4.21 -6.58 -17.55
N PRO A 170 -3.36 -7.25 -18.35
CA PRO A 170 -3.85 -8.32 -19.20
C PRO A 170 -4.61 -9.28 -18.27
N PRO A 171 -5.78 -9.81 -18.69
CA PRO A 171 -6.57 -10.68 -17.84
C PRO A 171 -5.64 -11.74 -17.26
N VAL A 172 -5.54 -11.77 -15.92
CA VAL A 172 -4.75 -12.78 -15.20
C VAL A 172 -5.19 -14.12 -15.76
N GLN A 173 -4.33 -14.73 -16.58
CA GLN A 173 -4.52 -16.11 -16.98
C GLN A 173 -4.36 -16.90 -15.70
N ARG A 174 -5.50 -17.23 -15.09
CA ARG A 174 -5.55 -18.20 -14.00
C ARG A 174 -4.92 -19.46 -14.55
N ARG A 175 -3.68 -19.75 -14.15
CA ARG A 175 -3.14 -21.10 -14.35
C ARG A 175 -4.00 -22.02 -13.49
N PRO A 176 -4.67 -23.02 -14.07
CA PRO A 176 -5.33 -24.03 -13.26
C PRO A 176 -4.25 -24.76 -12.47
N GLY A 177 -4.28 -24.67 -11.13
CA GLY A 177 -3.51 -25.54 -10.25
C GLY A 177 -2.19 -25.01 -9.68
N GLY A 178 -1.87 -23.71 -9.79
CA GLY A 178 -0.66 -23.16 -9.16
C GLY A 178 -0.90 -22.77 -7.70
N VAL A 179 -0.42 -23.59 -6.77
CA VAL A 179 -0.26 -23.22 -5.35
C VAL A 179 0.90 -22.22 -5.26
N TRP A 180 0.64 -21.03 -4.71
CA TRP A 180 1.68 -20.11 -4.25
C TRP A 180 2.28 -20.62 -2.94
#